data_AF-A0A078LB74-F1
#
_entry.id   AF-A0A078LB74-F1
#
_cell.length_a   1.000
_cell.length_b   1.000
_cell.length_c   1.000
_cell.angle_alpha   90.00
_cell.angle_beta   90.00
_cell.angle_gamma   90.00
#
_symmetry.space_group_name_H-M   'P 1'
#
loop_
_entity.id
_entity.type
_entity.pdbx_description
1 polymer ?
#
loop_
_entity_poly.entity_id
_entity_poly.type
_entity_poly.pdbx_seq_one_letter_code
_entity_poly.pdbx_strand_id
1 'polypeptide(L)' 'MKKQVTPADFKRIFEEMPGGQPVLEELTRRFGRAAYVPGGTEGDRETCYRAGQRSVLDFILREINRADGVEDDVED' A
#
# COMPACT_ATOMS: atom_id res chain seq x y z
N MET A 1 -28.36 -0.48 -1.04
CA MET A 1 -27.16 0.19 -1.56
C MET A 1 -25.94 -0.30 -0.77
N LYS A 2 -24.83 -0.65 -1.43
CA LYS A 2 -23.55 -0.90 -0.73
C LYS A 2 -22.95 0.46 -0.34
N LYS A 3 -22.51 0.60 0.91
CA LYS A 3 -21.78 1.79 1.37
C LYS A 3 -20.50 1.93 0.51
N GLN A 4 -20.20 3.16 0.05
CA GLN A 4 -18.90 3.42 -0.56
C GLN A 4 -17.80 3.34 0.51
N VAL A 5 -16.68 2.72 0.16
CA VAL A 5 -15.50 2.64 1.03
C VAL A 5 -14.84 4.02 1.07
N THR A 6 -14.42 4.43 2.26
CA THR A 6 -13.77 5.73 2.53
C THR A 6 -12.36 5.52 3.09
N PRO A 7 -11.48 6.54 3.06
CA PRO A 7 -10.17 6.47 3.73
C PRO A 7 -10.27 6.03 5.19
N ALA A 8 -11.27 6.54 5.92
CA ALA A 8 -11.54 6.16 7.30
C ALA A 8 -11.85 4.66 7.51
N ASP A 9 -12.36 3.97 6.48
CA ASP A 9 -12.57 2.52 6.56
C ASP A 9 -11.25 1.75 6.53
N PHE A 10 -10.21 2.23 5.83
CA PHE A 10 -8.89 1.63 5.83
C PHE A 10 -8.20 1.78 7.19
N LYS A 11 -8.17 3.00 7.73
CA LYS A 11 -7.65 3.27 9.08
C LYS A 11 -8.32 2.39 10.12
N ARG A 12 -9.66 2.34 10.12
CA ARG A 12 -10.41 1.49 11.05
C ARG A 12 -10.00 0.02 10.97
N ILE A 13 -9.83 -0.53 9.77
CA ILE A 13 -9.48 -1.94 9.58
C ILE A 13 -8.03 -2.23 9.97
N PHE A 14 -7.09 -1.39 9.55
CA PHE A 14 -5.66 -1.69 9.68
C PHE A 14 -5.04 -1.16 10.98
N GLU A 15 -5.64 -0.16 11.64
CA GLU A 15 -5.07 0.43 12.86
C GLU A 15 -5.96 0.26 14.10
N GLU A 16 -7.29 0.32 13.95
CA GLU A 16 -8.21 0.33 15.10
C GLU A 16 -8.75 -1.07 15.45
N MET A 17 -8.89 -1.96 14.46
CA MET A 17 -9.39 -3.32 14.68
C MET A 17 -8.29 -4.26 15.21
N PRO A 18 -8.62 -5.16 16.16
CA PRO A 18 -7.68 -6.17 16.63
C PRO A 18 -7.10 -7.01 15.48
N GLY A 19 -5.78 -7.09 15.41
CA GLY A 19 -5.06 -7.82 14.37
C GLY A 19 -4.83 -7.05 13.07
N GLY A 20 -5.39 -5.85 12.89
CA GLY A 20 -5.16 -5.01 11.72
C GLY A 20 -3.67 -4.68 11.50
N GLN A 21 -3.01 -4.19 12.56
CA GLN A 21 -1.59 -3.83 12.52
C GLN A 21 -0.69 -5.03 12.16
N PRO A 22 -0.80 -6.20 12.83
CA PRO A 22 -0.05 -7.40 12.43
C PRO A 22 -0.24 -7.81 10.95
N VAL A 23 -1.45 -7.65 10.41
CA VAL A 23 -1.72 -7.93 8.98
C VAL A 23 -1.00 -6.90 8.10
N LEU A 24 -1.06 -5.61 8.43
CA LEU A 24 -0.37 -4.56 7.68
C LEU A 24 1.15 -4.75 7.70
N GLU A 25 1.72 -5.15 8.84
CA GLU A 25 3.13 -5.49 8.99
C GLU A 25 3.52 -6.66 8.08
N GLU A 26 2.72 -7.73 8.03
CA GLU A 26 2.97 -8.88 7.18
C GLU A 26 2.87 -8.54 5.68
N LEU A 27 1.90 -7.71 5.29
CA LEU A 27 1.79 -7.19 3.92
C LEU A 27 3.03 -6.37 3.55
N THR A 28 3.49 -5.51 4.47
CA THR A 28 4.70 -4.70 4.29
C THR A 28 5.95 -5.58 4.13
N ARG A 29 6.09 -6.63 4.95
CA ARG A 29 7.22 -7.56 4.87
C ARG A 29 7.26 -8.32 3.53
N ARG A 30 6.09 -8.66 2.98
CA ARG A 30 5.97 -9.39 1.71
C ARG A 30 6.15 -8.50 0.48
N PHE A 31 5.50 -7.34 0.47
CA PHE A 31 5.32 -6.52 -0.74
C PHE A 31 6.01 -5.16 -0.67
N GLY A 32 6.58 -4.79 0.48
CA GLY A 32 7.29 -3.53 0.67
C GLY A 32 8.73 -3.49 0.14
N ARG A 33 9.23 -4.58 -0.44
CA ARG A 33 10.62 -4.69 -0.91
C ARG A 33 10.88 -3.77 -2.11
N ALA A 34 12.15 -3.43 -2.34
CA ALA A 34 12.57 -2.65 -3.51
C ALA A 34 12.06 -3.31 -4.80
N ALA A 35 11.37 -2.51 -5.63
CA ALA A 35 10.79 -3.00 -6.87
C ALA A 35 11.87 -3.40 -7.88
N TYR A 36 13.00 -2.67 -7.92
CA TYR A 36 14.03 -2.89 -8.92
C TYR A 36 14.74 -4.25 -8.78
N VAL A 37 14.86 -4.95 -9.90
CA VAL A 37 15.64 -6.17 -10.05
C VAL A 37 16.62 -6.03 -11.22
N PRO A 38 17.93 -6.20 -10.98
CA PRO A 38 18.92 -6.13 -12.04
C PRO A 38 18.84 -7.37 -12.96
N GLY A 39 19.10 -7.14 -14.24
CA GLY A 39 18.96 -8.12 -15.32
C GLY A 39 18.31 -7.42 -16.50
N GLY A 40 18.57 -7.86 -17.74
CA GLY A 40 17.95 -7.26 -18.94
C GLY A 40 16.43 -7.45 -18.98
N THR A 41 15.87 -7.95 -20.08
CA THR A 41 14.41 -8.06 -20.22
C THR A 41 13.71 -8.84 -19.09
N GLU A 42 14.35 -9.87 -18.52
CA GLU A 42 13.76 -10.59 -17.37
C GLU A 42 13.80 -9.78 -16.06
N GLY A 43 14.83 -8.95 -15.86
CA GLY A 43 14.91 -8.04 -14.71
C GLY A 43 13.84 -6.94 -14.77
N ASP A 44 13.56 -6.43 -15.98
CA ASP A 44 12.49 -5.45 -16.20
C ASP A 44 11.11 -6.03 -15.86
N ARG A 45 10.84 -7.29 -16.25
CA ARG A 45 9.56 -7.96 -15.95
C ARG A 45 9.36 -8.16 -14.46
N GLU A 46 10.38 -8.65 -13.77
CA GLU A 46 10.33 -8.83 -12.32
C GLU A 46 10.18 -7.48 -11.61
N THR A 47 10.84 -6.43 -12.13
CA THR A 47 10.70 -5.06 -11.61
C THR A 47 9.26 -4.57 -11.70
N CYS A 48 8.63 -4.70 -12.87
CA CYS A 48 7.23 -4.35 -13.07
C CYS A 48 6.29 -5.15 -12.15
N TYR A 49 6.54 -6.45 -11.98
CA TYR A 49 5.75 -7.30 -11.09
C TYR A 49 5.83 -6.81 -9.63
N ARG A 50 7.04 -6.53 -9.12
CA ARG A 50 7.23 -6.03 -7.75
C ARG A 50 6.66 -4.62 -7.55
N ALA A 51 6.82 -3.75 -8.54
CA ALA A 51 6.21 -2.41 -8.51
C ALA A 51 4.68 -2.50 -8.42
N GLY A 52 4.07 -3.43 -9.17
CA GLY A 52 2.63 -3.68 -9.12
C GLY A 52 2.16 -4.21 -7.75
N GLN A 53 2.94 -5.06 -7.09
CA GLN A 53 2.63 -5.50 -5.72
C GLN A 53 2.76 -4.35 -4.71
N ARG A 54 3.81 -3.54 -4.86
CA ARG A 54 4.09 -2.40 -3.99
C ARG A 54 3.00 -1.31 -4.08
N SER A 55 2.47 -1.04 -5.27
CA SER A 55 1.45 -0.01 -5.48
C SER A 55 0.15 -0.26 -4.69
N VAL A 56 -0.20 -1.53 -4.44
CA VAL A 56 -1.35 -1.90 -3.60
C VAL A 56 -1.09 -1.55 -2.14
N LEU A 57 0.11 -1.83 -1.64
CA LEU A 57 0.50 -1.46 -0.27
C LEU A 57 0.52 0.07 -0.12
N ASP A 58 1.10 0.78 -1.09
CA ASP A 58 1.16 2.25 -1.08
C ASP A 58 -0.25 2.86 -1.13
N PHE A 59 -1.19 2.25 -1.83
CA PHE A 59 -2.59 2.69 -1.83
C PHE A 59 -3.22 2.58 -0.44
N ILE A 60 -3.05 1.45 0.25
CA ILE A 60 -3.58 1.26 1.62
C ILE A 60 -3.00 2.31 2.57
N LEU A 61 -1.68 2.50 2.54
CA LEU A 61 -1.00 3.47 3.40
C LEU A 61 -1.46 4.91 3.10
N ARG A 62 -1.67 5.25 1.83
CA ARG A 62 -2.18 6.56 1.42
C ARG A 62 -3.59 6.83 1.93
N GLU A 63 -4.47 5.83 1.90
CA GLU A 63 -5.83 5.96 2.44
C GLU A 63 -5.82 6.11 3.96
N ILE A 64 -4.92 5.43 4.67
CA ILE A 64 -4.71 5.65 6.12
C ILE A 64 -4.23 7.08 6.38
N ASN A 65 -3.19 7.54 5.67
CA ASN A 65 -2.66 8.89 5.78
C ASN A 65 -3.74 9.97 5.51
N ARG A 66 -4.57 9.78 4.48
CA ARG A 66 -5.71 10.67 4.18
C ARG A 66 -6.74 10.68 5.30
N ALA A 67 -6.98 9.54 5.95
CA ALA A 67 -7.88 9.48 7.10
C ALA A 67 -7.33 10.26 8.31
N ASP A 68 -6.00 10.40 8.40
CA ASP A 68 -5.31 11.24 9.39
C ASP A 68 -5.20 12.71 8.99
N GLY A 69 -5.71 13.09 7.81
CA GLY A 69 -5.63 14.46 7.31
C GLY A 69 -4.27 14.82 6.72
N VAL A 70 -3.43 13.83 6.41
CA VAL A 70 -2.20 14.03 5.65
C VAL A 70 -2.56 14.03 4.17
N GLU A 71 -2.48 15.20 3.53
CA GLU A 71 -2.57 15.34 2.08
C GLU A 71 -1.15 15.21 1.50
N ASP A 72 -0.95 14.30 0.55
CA ASP A 72 0.28 14.23 -0.24
C ASP A 72 0.29 15.45 -1.18
N ASP A 73 0.73 16.60 -0.69
CA ASP A 73 1.08 17.79 -1.49
C ASP A 73 2.36 17.50 -2.28
N VAL A 74 2.28 16.59 -3.25
CA VAL A 74 3.31 16.46 -4.27
C VAL A 74 2.83 17.28 -5.45
N GLU A 75 3.19 18.58 -5.45
CA GLU A 75 3.10 19.41 -6.65
C GLU A 75 3.92 18.73 -7.77
N ASP A 76 3.26 18.47 -8.90
CA ASP A 76 3.83 17.87 -10.13
C ASP A 76 5.01 18.68 -10.72
#